data_AF-A0A379U3V5-F1
#
_entry.id   AF-A0A379U3V5-F1
#
_cell.length_a   1.000
_cell.length_b   1.000
_cell.length_c   1.000
_cell.angle_alpha   90.00
_cell.angle_beta   90.00
_cell.angle_gamma   90.00
#
_symmetry.space_group_name_H-M   'P 1'
#
loop_
_entity.id
_entity.type
_entity.pdbx_description
1 polymer ?
#
loop_
_entity_poly.entity_id
_entity_poly.type
_entity_poly.pdbx_seq_one_letter_code
_entity_poly.pdbx_strand_id
1 'polypeptide(L)'
;MSKPFKLNSAFKPSGDQPDAIRRLEEGLEDGLAHQTLLGVTGSGKTFTIANVIADLQRPTMVLAPNKTLAAQLYGEMKEFSRKTRWSISSPTMTTISRKRMCQVRIRLSKKTLR
;
A
#
# COMPACT_ATOMS: atom_id res chain seq x y z
N MET A 1 0.63 -12.25 17.84
CA MET A 1 -0.44 -12.17 16.82
C MET A 1 -0.52 -10.73 16.33
N SER A 2 -0.43 -10.49 15.01
CA SER A 2 -0.47 -9.15 14.43
C SER A 2 -1.87 -8.56 14.57
N LYS A 3 -1.99 -7.31 15.02
CA LYS A 3 -3.28 -6.61 15.05
C LYS A 3 -3.78 -6.42 13.61
N PRO A 4 -5.09 -6.62 13.34
CA PRO A 4 -5.62 -6.40 12.02
C PRO A 4 -5.49 -4.93 11.61
N PHE A 5 -5.17 -4.68 10.35
CA PHE A 5 -5.18 -3.35 9.79
C PHE A 5 -6.63 -2.88 9.66
N LYS A 6 -7.02 -1.85 10.40
CA LYS A 6 -8.36 -1.27 10.30
C LYS A 6 -8.27 0.05 9.57
N LEU A 7 -8.81 0.10 8.36
CA LEU A 7 -8.97 1.33 7.61
C LEU A 7 -9.99 2.21 8.34
N ASN A 8 -9.58 3.40 8.75
CA ASN A 8 -10.46 4.41 9.30
C ASN A 8 -10.48 5.63 8.37
N SER A 9 -11.57 5.80 7.64
CA SER A 9 -11.78 6.90 6.71
C SER A 9 -13.22 7.37 6.75
N ALA A 10 -13.44 8.68 6.65
CA ALA A 10 -14.77 9.25 6.43
C ALA A 10 -15.28 9.03 4.98
N PHE A 11 -14.38 8.64 4.08
CA PHE A 11 -14.65 8.44 2.66
C PHE A 11 -14.93 6.98 2.34
N LYS A 12 -15.87 6.75 1.41
CA LYS A 12 -16.14 5.46 0.79
C LYS A 12 -15.52 5.41 -0.61
N PRO A 13 -15.00 4.27 -1.07
CA PRO A 13 -14.53 4.11 -2.44
C PRO A 13 -15.62 4.54 -3.43
N SER A 14 -15.25 5.38 -4.40
CA SER A 14 -16.20 5.98 -5.36
C SER A 14 -15.56 6.05 -6.75
N GLY A 15 -16.40 6.18 -7.79
CA GLY A 15 -15.95 6.16 -9.18
C GLY A 15 -15.37 4.80 -9.56
N ASP A 16 -14.20 4.77 -10.21
CA ASP A 16 -13.52 3.53 -10.64
C ASP A 16 -12.76 2.82 -9.50
N GLN A 17 -12.74 3.40 -8.30
CA GLN A 17 -12.00 2.83 -7.16
C GLN A 17 -12.49 1.43 -6.73
N PRO A 18 -13.80 1.16 -6.61
CA PRO A 18 -14.29 -0.16 -6.19
C PRO A 18 -13.88 -1.27 -7.16
N ASP A 19 -14.01 -1.03 -8.47
CA ASP A 19 -13.59 -2.00 -9.50
C ASP A 19 -12.08 -2.23 -9.50
N ALA A 20 -11.29 -1.18 -9.28
CA ALA A 20 -9.85 -1.29 -9.16
C ALA A 20 -9.43 -2.11 -7.92
N ILE A 21 -10.10 -1.92 -6.78
CA ILE A 21 -9.86 -2.71 -5.55
C ILE A 21 -10.15 -4.18 -5.84
N ARG A 22 -11.33 -4.50 -6.39
CA ARG A 22 -11.72 -5.88 -6.68
C ARG A 22 -10.74 -6.59 -7.60
N ARG A 23 -10.34 -5.95 -8.70
CA ARG A 23 -9.37 -6.54 -9.65
C ARG A 23 -8.00 -6.79 -9.01
N LEU A 24 -7.56 -5.90 -8.14
CA LEU A 24 -6.29 -6.08 -7.42
C LEU A 24 -6.37 -7.25 -6.44
N GLU A 25 -7.48 -7.39 -5.73
CA GLU A 25 -7.74 -8.50 -4.81
C GLU A 25 -7.77 -9.84 -5.55
N GLU A 26 -8.59 -9.96 -6.59
CA GLU A 26 -8.69 -11.16 -7.44
C GLU A 26 -7.30 -11.57 -7.94
N GLY A 27 -6.54 -10.64 -8.52
CA GLY A 27 -5.19 -10.93 -8.99
C GLY A 27 -4.22 -11.37 -7.89
N LEU A 28 -4.39 -10.90 -6.66
CA LEU A 28 -3.55 -11.27 -5.52
C LEU A 28 -3.92 -12.65 -4.95
N GLU A 29 -5.18 -13.04 -5.05
CA GLU A 29 -5.69 -14.36 -4.72
C GLU A 29 -5.27 -15.40 -5.76
N ASP A 30 -5.35 -15.05 -7.04
CA ASP A 30 -4.86 -15.84 -8.19
C ASP A 30 -3.34 -16.04 -8.19
N GLY A 31 -2.62 -15.36 -7.30
CA GLY A 31 -1.18 -15.51 -7.14
C GLY A 31 -0.36 -14.77 -8.20
N LEU A 32 -0.93 -13.77 -8.88
CA LEU A 32 -0.20 -12.92 -9.80
C LEU A 32 1.00 -12.28 -9.09
N ALA A 33 2.19 -12.49 -9.64
CA ALA A 33 3.42 -11.95 -9.05
C ALA A 33 3.50 -10.43 -9.16
N HIS A 34 2.94 -9.85 -10.23
CA HIS A 34 3.02 -8.44 -10.55
C HIS A 34 1.68 -7.91 -11.05
N GLN A 35 1.26 -6.77 -10.51
CA GLN A 35 0.06 -6.05 -10.92
C GLN A 35 0.37 -4.55 -10.95
N THR A 36 -0.32 -3.81 -11.82
CA THR A 36 -0.12 -2.37 -12.00
C THR A 36 -1.44 -1.64 -11.82
N LEU A 37 -1.51 -0.75 -10.81
CA LEU A 37 -2.63 0.17 -10.63
C LEU A 37 -2.40 1.42 -11.48
N LEU A 38 -3.07 1.50 -12.63
CA LEU A 38 -3.09 2.70 -13.47
C LEU A 38 -4.09 3.70 -12.91
N GLY A 39 -3.67 4.95 -12.72
CA GLY A 39 -4.57 6.00 -12.27
C GLY A 39 -3.98 7.39 -12.43
N VAL A 40 -4.83 8.38 -12.64
CA VAL A 40 -4.43 9.79 -12.79
C VAL A 40 -4.04 10.41 -11.43
N THR A 41 -3.21 11.45 -11.44
CA THR A 41 -2.84 12.18 -10.21
C THR A 41 -4.08 12.76 -9.53
N GLY A 42 -4.19 12.60 -8.20
CA GLY A 42 -5.37 13.04 -7.45
C GLY A 42 -6.52 12.03 -7.35
N SER A 43 -6.45 10.88 -8.04
CA SER A 43 -7.52 9.85 -8.01
C SER A 43 -7.62 9.03 -6.71
N GLY A 44 -6.81 9.35 -5.70
CA GLY A 44 -6.81 8.62 -4.42
C GLY A 44 -6.16 7.23 -4.48
N LYS A 45 -5.09 7.04 -5.27
CA LYS A 45 -4.39 5.73 -5.37
C LYS A 45 -3.95 5.16 -4.02
N THR A 46 -3.49 6.00 -3.09
CA THR A 46 -3.12 5.55 -1.74
C THR A 46 -4.33 4.96 -1.00
N PHE A 47 -5.51 5.58 -1.15
CA PHE A 47 -6.74 5.10 -0.54
C PHE A 47 -7.18 3.75 -1.13
N THR A 48 -7.11 3.59 -2.47
CA THR A 48 -7.36 2.31 -3.14
C THR A 48 -6.46 1.20 -2.58
N ILE A 49 -5.15 1.44 -2.48
CA ILE A 49 -4.20 0.46 -1.93
C ILE A 49 -4.46 0.20 -0.44
N ALA A 50 -4.85 1.20 0.34
CA ALA A 50 -5.16 1.04 1.75
C ALA A 50 -6.38 0.14 1.99
N ASN A 51 -7.41 0.19 1.11
CA ASN A 51 -8.56 -0.72 1.16
C ASN A 51 -8.09 -2.16 0.89
N VAL A 52 -7.36 -2.41 -0.20
CA VAL A 52 -6.82 -3.74 -0.54
C VAL A 52 -5.99 -4.34 0.61
N ILE A 53 -5.17 -3.52 1.30
CA ILE A 53 -4.39 -3.96 2.47
C ILE A 53 -5.30 -4.32 3.65
N ALA A 54 -6.38 -3.55 3.87
CA ALA A 54 -7.38 -3.79 4.90
C ALA A 54 -8.20 -5.05 4.64
N ASP A 55 -8.50 -5.36 3.38
CA ASP A 55 -9.32 -6.51 3.04
C ASP A 55 -8.48 -7.80 3.10
N LEU A 56 -7.25 -7.79 2.57
CA LEU A 56 -6.39 -8.97 2.54
C LEU A 56 -5.68 -9.26 3.87
N GLN A 57 -5.53 -8.28 4.77
CA GLN A 57 -4.85 -8.42 6.06
C GLN A 57 -3.42 -9.02 5.97
N ARG A 58 -2.71 -8.73 4.87
CA ARG A 58 -1.36 -9.26 4.62
C ARG A 58 -0.28 -8.23 4.98
N PRO A 59 0.86 -8.66 5.57
CA PRO A 59 2.00 -7.77 5.75
C PRO A 59 2.45 -7.18 4.41
N THR A 60 2.37 -5.87 4.28
CA THR A 60 2.61 -5.15 3.03
C THR A 60 3.76 -4.18 3.17
N MET A 61 4.64 -4.15 2.16
CA MET A 61 5.74 -3.20 2.06
C MET A 61 5.45 -2.21 0.95
N VAL A 62 5.38 -0.92 1.28
CA VAL A 62 5.18 0.16 0.32
C VAL A 62 6.55 0.77 -0.01
N LEU A 63 6.93 0.74 -1.28
CA LEU A 63 8.19 1.30 -1.77
C LEU A 63 7.91 2.64 -2.46
N ALA A 64 8.73 3.64 -2.16
CA ALA A 64 8.67 4.97 -2.75
C ALA A 64 10.04 5.35 -3.32
N PRO A 65 10.11 6.12 -4.41
CA PRO A 65 11.37 6.42 -5.09
C PRO A 65 12.21 7.49 -4.39
N ASN A 66 11.64 8.22 -3.43
CA ASN A 66 12.36 9.25 -2.68
C ASN A 66 11.83 9.40 -1.25
N LYS A 67 12.61 10.07 -0.41
CA LYS A 67 12.31 10.26 1.02
C LYS A 67 11.08 11.13 1.26
N THR A 68 10.85 12.14 0.43
CA THR A 68 9.70 13.05 0.57
C THR A 68 8.38 12.33 0.32
N LEU A 69 8.29 11.53 -0.75
CA LEU A 69 7.12 10.72 -1.06
C LEU A 69 6.94 9.59 -0.04
N ALA A 70 8.03 8.99 0.46
CA ALA A 70 7.95 8.03 1.55
C ALA A 70 7.34 8.65 2.81
N ALA A 71 7.75 9.86 3.17
CA ALA A 71 7.19 10.60 4.30
C ALA A 71 5.72 10.98 4.07
N GLN A 72 5.35 11.38 2.85
CA GLN A 72 3.97 11.68 2.49
C GLN A 72 3.07 10.44 2.62
N LEU A 73 3.47 9.33 1.98
CA LEU A 73 2.74 8.06 2.06
C LEU A 73 2.64 7.55 3.50
N TYR A 74 3.69 7.75 4.30
CA TYR A 74 3.64 7.42 5.73
C TYR A 74 2.58 8.25 6.47
N GLY A 75 2.50 9.55 6.21
CA GLY A 75 1.47 10.43 6.78
C GLY A 75 0.06 9.96 6.44
N GLU A 76 -0.20 9.72 5.16
CA GLU A 76 -1.48 9.24 4.64
C GLU A 76 -1.86 7.87 5.26
N MET A 77 -0.94 6.90 5.24
CA MET A 77 -1.20 5.56 5.78
C MET A 77 -1.37 5.56 7.31
N LYS A 78 -0.65 6.41 8.03
CA LYS A 78 -0.81 6.56 9.49
C LYS A 78 -2.17 7.16 9.82
N GLU A 79 -2.64 8.11 9.03
CA GLU A 79 -3.98 8.69 9.19
C GLU A 79 -5.08 7.65 8.96
N PHE A 80 -4.93 6.78 7.96
CA PHE A 80 -5.87 5.68 7.73
C PHE A 80 -5.84 4.60 8.82
N SER A 81 -4.76 4.51 9.61
CA SER A 81 -4.49 3.40 10.53
C SER A 81 -4.48 3.80 12.02
N ARG A 82 -5.16 4.89 12.43
CA ARG A 82 -5.09 5.53 13.78
C ARG A 82 -5.11 4.59 15.02
N LYS A 83 -5.49 3.31 14.93
CA LYS A 83 -5.45 2.31 16.02
C LYS A 83 -4.37 1.21 15.93
N THR A 84 -3.67 1.03 14.81
CA THR A 84 -2.74 -0.11 14.61
C THR A 84 -1.27 0.35 14.73
N ARG A 85 -0.52 -0.26 15.66
CA ARG A 85 0.92 0.01 15.84
C ARG A 85 1.72 -0.77 14.80
N TRP A 86 2.24 -0.07 13.79
CA TRP A 86 3.17 -0.64 12.83
C TRP A 86 4.55 -0.79 13.47
N SER A 87 5.12 -2.00 13.45
CA SER A 87 6.57 -2.17 13.69
C SER A 87 7.27 -2.09 12.34
N ILE A 88 7.95 -0.96 12.08
CA ILE A 88 8.89 -0.86 10.97
C ILE A 88 10.28 -0.92 11.59
N SER A 89 11.06 -1.93 11.20
CA SER A 89 12.48 -2.00 11.52
C SER A 89 13.21 -0.86 10.80
N SER A 90 13.68 0.11 11.60
CA SER A 90 14.59 1.24 11.37
C SER A 90 14.88 1.72 9.93
N PRO A 91 14.84 3.04 9.67
CA PRO A 91 15.31 3.62 8.42
C PRO A 91 16.85 3.68 8.42
N THR A 92 17.54 2.67 7.89
CA THR A 92 18.97 2.82 7.58
C THR A 92 19.13 3.56 6.25
N MET A 93 19.81 4.69 6.34
CA MET A 93 20.02 5.68 5.30
C MET A 93 21.06 5.14 4.30
N THR A 94 20.72 5.02 3.02
CA THR A 94 21.72 4.90 1.94
C THR A 94 21.35 5.87 0.84
N THR A 95 22.20 6.88 0.68
CA THR A 95 22.15 7.93 -0.35
C THR A 95 22.51 7.32 -1.69
N ILE A 96 21.69 7.45 -2.74
CA ILE A 96 22.11 7.35 -4.15
C ILE A 96 21.12 8.09 -5.06
N SER A 97 21.70 8.61 -6.14
CA SER A 97 21.32 9.71 -7.01
C SER A 97 20.29 9.39 -8.12
N ARG A 98 19.50 10.42 -8.47
CA ARG A 98 18.87 10.80 -9.77
C ARG A 98 17.82 9.90 -10.49
N LYS A 99 16.64 10.54 -10.66
CA LYS A 99 15.71 10.60 -11.83
C LYS A 99 14.82 9.40 -12.24
N ARG A 100 13.50 9.68 -12.15
CA ARG A 100 12.32 9.27 -12.97
C ARG A 100 11.58 7.94 -12.65
N MET A 101 10.25 8.06 -12.77
CA MET A 101 9.15 7.07 -12.66
C MET A 101 8.88 6.44 -11.29
N CYS A 102 7.68 6.69 -10.77
CA CYS A 102 7.16 6.13 -9.53
C CYS A 102 6.39 4.82 -9.86
N GLN A 103 7.12 3.71 -10.06
CA GLN A 103 6.49 2.39 -10.01
C GLN A 103 6.30 1.99 -8.55
N VAL A 104 5.06 1.92 -8.09
CA VAL A 104 4.74 1.33 -6.78
C VAL A 104 4.72 -0.19 -6.97
N ARG A 105 5.87 -0.83 -6.76
CA ARG A 105 5.98 -2.29 -6.81
C ARG A 105 5.63 -2.85 -5.44
N ILE A 106 4.43 -3.42 -5.33
CA ILE A 106 3.97 -4.10 -4.11
C ILE A 106 4.48 -5.54 -4.16
N ARG A 107 5.35 -5.93 -3.21
CA ARG A 107 5.77 -7.33 -3.03
C ARG A 107 5.09 -7.88 -1.78
N LEU A 108 4.02 -8.66 -1.97
CA LEU A 108 3.36 -9.38 -0.88
C LEU A 108 4.05 -10.72 -0.67
N SER A 109 4.92 -10.80 0.33
CA SER A 109 5.54 -12.05 0.72
C SER A 109 4.53 -12.91 1.50
N LYS A 110 4.15 -14.08 0.96
CA LYS A 110 3.56 -15.14 1.77
C LYS A 110 4.69 -15.65 2.68
N LYS A 111 4.68 -15.31 3.98
CA LYS A 111 5.44 -16.08 4.96
C LYS A 111 4.80 -17.47 5.02
N THR A 112 5.32 -18.41 4.25
CA THR A 112 5.15 -19.84 4.52
C THR A 112 5.77 -20.07 5.89
N LEU A 113 4.94 -20.16 6.93
CA LEU A 113 5.37 -20.75 8.19
C LEU A 113 5.60 -22.24 7.93
N ARG A 114 6.88 -22.62 7.87
CA ARG A 114 7.36 -23.92 8.33
C ARG A 114 8.37 -23.65 9.43
#